data_AF-A0A9Q0WB24-F1
#
_entry.id   AF-A0A9Q0WB24-F1
#
_cell.length_a   1.000
_cell.length_b   1.000
_cell.length_c   1.000
_cell.angle_alpha   90.00
_cell.angle_beta   90.00
_cell.angle_gamma   90.00
#
_symmetry.space_group_name_H-M   'P 1'
#
loop_
_entity.id
_entity.type
_entity.pdbx_description
1 polymer ?
#
loop_
_entity_poly.entity_id
_entity_poly.type
_entity_poly.pdbx_seq_one_letter_code
_entity_poly.pdbx_strand_id
1 'polypeptide(L)'
;MWTRNTTTVPYRRKQRQEPVHLDHSVDMTELLLSISQTQNEQQLYSLLSPYKDRQLSIRFMVSIISRESDWQRSLALLDWINDIARYSPSVFAYNVVLRNVLRAKQWDHAHGLFDEMRNRALAPG
;
A
#
# COMPACT_ATOMS: atom_id res chain seq x y z
N MET A 1 -41.41 28.33 36.92
CA MET A 1 -40.10 28.62 36.29
C MET A 1 -39.08 27.60 36.79
N TRP A 2 -38.74 26.59 35.97
CA TRP A 2 -37.52 25.78 36.09
C TRP A 2 -37.18 25.24 34.69
N THR A 3 -36.13 25.78 34.07
CA THR A 3 -35.66 25.38 32.73
C THR A 3 -34.66 24.23 32.83
N ARG A 4 -34.83 23.23 31.96
CA ARG A 4 -33.88 22.13 31.74
C ARG A 4 -32.66 22.67 31.00
N ASN A 5 -31.47 22.60 31.61
CA ASN A 5 -30.21 22.81 30.91
C ASN A 5 -29.52 21.46 30.70
N THR A 6 -29.78 20.81 29.57
CA THR A 6 -28.93 19.74 29.06
C THR A 6 -27.83 20.39 28.22
N THR A 7 -26.63 20.50 28.81
CA THR A 7 -25.43 20.92 28.11
C THR A 7 -24.98 19.80 27.17
N THR A 8 -25.35 19.90 25.90
CA THR A 8 -24.80 19.05 24.84
C THR A 8 -23.37 19.52 24.55
N VAL A 9 -22.39 18.79 25.06
CA VAL A 9 -20.98 19.00 24.71
C VAL A 9 -20.79 18.55 23.25
N PRO A 10 -20.37 19.42 22.32
CA PRO A 10 -20.16 18.98 20.94
C PRO A 10 -18.93 18.06 20.90
N TYR A 11 -19.14 16.83 20.46
CA TYR A 11 -18.08 15.89 20.17
C TYR A 11 -17.22 16.47 19.03
N ARG A 12 -16.12 17.15 19.39
CA ARG A 12 -15.14 17.67 18.45
C ARG A 12 -14.49 16.47 17.77
N ARG A 13 -15.05 16.06 16.62
CA ARG A 13 -14.38 15.17 15.67
C ARG A 13 -13.03 15.82 15.40
N LYS A 14 -11.95 15.29 15.98
CA LYS A 14 -10.60 15.62 15.53
C LYS A 14 -10.62 15.27 14.04
N GLN A 15 -10.74 16.27 13.17
CA GLN A 15 -10.30 16.13 11.79
C GLN A 15 -8.85 15.69 11.94
N ARG A 16 -8.61 14.37 11.78
CA ARG A 16 -7.28 13.87 11.47
C ARG A 16 -6.92 14.66 10.22
N GLN A 17 -6.03 15.64 10.36
CA GLN A 17 -5.37 16.22 9.21
C GLN A 17 -4.67 15.02 8.57
N GLU A 18 -5.26 14.48 7.51
CA GLU A 18 -4.55 13.49 6.73
C GLU A 18 -3.25 14.16 6.27
N PRO A 19 -2.12 13.45 6.30
CA PRO A 19 -0.86 13.99 5.81
C PRO A 19 -1.09 14.57 4.42
N VAL A 20 -0.52 15.75 4.14
CA VAL A 20 -0.53 16.30 2.79
C VAL A 20 0.34 15.39 1.94
N HIS A 21 -0.27 14.42 1.28
CA HIS A 21 0.41 13.48 0.41
C HIS A 21 0.67 14.13 -0.95
N LEU A 22 1.80 13.77 -1.57
CA LEU A 22 2.28 14.28 -2.86
C LEU A 22 1.64 13.58 -4.07
N ASP A 23 0.55 12.83 -3.86
CA ASP A 23 -0.14 12.02 -4.87
C ASP A 23 -0.46 12.80 -6.16
N HIS A 24 -0.82 14.08 -6.04
CA HIS A 24 -1.16 14.94 -7.18
C HIS A 24 0.04 15.54 -7.91
N SER A 25 1.19 15.61 -7.25
CA SER A 25 2.43 16.16 -7.83
C SER A 25 3.27 15.11 -8.54
N VAL A 26 3.01 13.82 -8.30
CA VAL A 26 3.72 12.73 -8.95
C VAL A 26 2.95 12.27 -10.18
N ASP A 27 3.62 12.29 -11.34
CA ASP A 27 3.07 11.69 -12.55
C ASP A 27 3.05 10.16 -12.40
N MET A 28 1.85 9.62 -12.18
CA MET A 28 1.64 8.17 -12.02
C MET A 28 2.04 7.39 -13.28
N THR A 29 1.83 7.95 -14.46
CA THR A 29 2.14 7.28 -15.72
C THR A 29 3.65 7.15 -15.88
N GLU A 30 4.37 8.25 -15.66
CA GLU A 30 5.83 8.25 -15.68
C GLU A 30 6.42 7.27 -14.65
N LEU A 31 5.92 7.31 -13.41
CA LEU A 31 6.39 6.41 -12.36
C LEU A 31 6.13 4.93 -12.69
N LEU A 32 4.96 4.58 -13.23
CA LEU A 32 4.68 3.21 -13.69
C LEU A 32 5.58 2.78 -14.83
N LEU A 33 5.88 3.67 -15.78
CA LEU A 33 6.83 3.40 -16.85
C LEU A 33 8.23 3.14 -16.28
N SER A 34 8.70 3.97 -15.35
CA SER A 34 10.00 3.74 -14.67
C SER A 34 10.03 2.43 -13.90
N ILE A 35 8.95 2.08 -13.17
CA ILE A 35 8.83 0.80 -12.46
C ILE A 35 8.93 -0.37 -13.44
N SER A 36 8.23 -0.31 -14.58
CA SER A 36 8.23 -1.38 -15.58
C SER A 36 9.62 -1.61 -16.20
N GLN A 37 10.48 -0.59 -16.22
CA GLN A 37 11.84 -0.66 -16.74
C GLN A 37 12.86 -1.24 -15.74
N THR A 38 12.47 -1.43 -14.48
CA THR A 38 13.35 -2.07 -13.48
C THR A 38 13.58 -3.54 -13.81
N GLN A 39 14.85 -3.95 -13.74
CA GLN A 39 15.27 -5.32 -14.05
C GLN A 39 15.41 -6.19 -12.80
N ASN A 40 15.52 -5.58 -11.63
CA ASN A 40 15.70 -6.25 -10.36
C ASN A 40 15.16 -5.40 -9.20
N GLU A 41 15.07 -6.02 -8.03
CA GLU A 41 14.59 -5.42 -6.79
C GLU A 41 15.42 -4.19 -6.38
N GLN A 42 16.75 -4.23 -6.56
CA GLN A 42 17.62 -3.12 -6.19
C GLN A 42 17.33 -1.85 -6.98
N GLN A 43 17.11 -1.97 -8.30
CA GLN A 43 16.72 -0.84 -9.16
C GLN A 43 15.36 -0.29 -8.76
N LEU A 44 14.39 -1.17 -8.48
CA LEU A 44 13.07 -0.78 -8.01
C LEU A 44 13.16 -0.02 -6.67
N TYR A 45 13.95 -0.51 -5.72
CA TYR A 45 14.08 0.13 -4.41
C TYR A 45 14.82 1.46 -4.50
N SER A 46 15.83 1.56 -5.37
CA SER A 46 16.49 2.83 -5.65
C SER A 46 15.51 3.85 -6.25
N LEU A 47 14.70 3.43 -7.22
CA LEU A 47 13.66 4.26 -7.84
C LEU A 47 12.64 4.77 -6.82
N LEU A 48 12.21 3.92 -5.88
CA LEU A 48 11.20 4.27 -4.88
C LEU A 48 11.77 4.98 -3.65
N SER A 49 13.09 4.97 -3.46
CA SER A 49 13.76 5.55 -2.29
C SER A 49 13.36 6.99 -1.94
N PRO A 50 13.05 7.90 -2.90
CA PRO A 50 12.57 9.24 -2.56
C PRO A 50 11.24 9.25 -1.79
N TYR A 51 10.43 8.19 -1.91
CA TYR A 51 9.09 8.08 -1.30
C TYR A 51 9.07 7.27 0.01
N LYS A 52 10.23 6.83 0.50
CA LYS A 52 10.35 5.95 1.69
C LYS A 52 9.69 6.53 2.96
N ASP A 53 9.68 7.86 3.08
CA ASP A 53 9.14 8.56 4.25
C ASP A 53 7.61 8.80 4.15
N ARG A 54 6.91 7.99 3.34
CA ARG A 54 5.45 8.02 3.12
C ARG A 54 4.91 9.36 2.61
N GLN A 55 5.68 9.99 1.72
CA GLN A 55 5.26 11.19 0.99
C GLN A 55 4.05 10.91 0.08
N LEU A 56 3.93 9.68 -0.42
CA LEU A 56 2.75 9.19 -1.14
C LEU A 56 1.75 8.55 -0.17
N SER A 57 0.47 8.56 -0.52
CA SER A 57 -0.53 7.86 0.27
C SER A 57 -0.45 6.35 0.04
N ILE A 58 -0.88 5.55 1.03
CA ILE A 58 -1.04 4.11 0.82
C ILE A 58 -2.00 3.80 -0.33
N ARG A 59 -3.02 4.64 -0.55
CA ARG A 59 -3.99 4.45 -1.64
C ARG A 59 -3.31 4.60 -3.01
N PHE A 60 -2.40 5.56 -3.14
CA PHE A 60 -1.59 5.75 -4.34
C PHE A 60 -0.66 4.56 -4.58
N MET A 61 0.05 4.09 -3.55
CA MET A 61 0.93 2.92 -3.65
C MET A 61 0.16 1.64 -4.01
N VAL A 62 -1.02 1.43 -3.42
CA VAL A 62 -1.91 0.32 -3.77
C VAL A 62 -2.40 0.42 -5.21
N SER A 63 -2.67 1.64 -5.71
CA SER A 63 -3.00 1.87 -7.12
C SER A 63 -1.86 1.47 -8.04
N ILE A 64 -0.60 1.75 -7.68
CA ILE A 64 0.58 1.29 -8.42
C ILE A 64 0.63 -0.24 -8.46
N ILE A 65 0.55 -0.91 -7.29
CA ILE A 65 0.57 -2.38 -7.21
C ILE A 65 -0.55 -3.00 -8.06
N SER A 66 -1.74 -2.41 -8.06
CA SER A 66 -2.88 -2.91 -8.84
C SER A 66 -2.66 -2.94 -10.36
N ARG A 67 -1.73 -2.11 -10.84
CA ARG A 67 -1.38 -1.93 -12.26
C ARG A 67 -0.10 -2.67 -12.64
N GLU A 68 0.65 -3.19 -11.67
CA GLU A 68 1.82 -4.03 -11.92
C GLU A 68 1.37 -5.48 -12.16
N SER A 69 1.73 -6.01 -13.32
CA SER A 69 1.31 -7.36 -13.75
C SER A 69 2.40 -8.40 -13.57
N ASP A 70 3.65 -7.96 -13.47
CA ASP A 70 4.78 -8.82 -13.23
C ASP A 70 4.79 -9.29 -11.78
N TRP A 71 4.89 -10.61 -11.58
CA TRP A 71 4.80 -11.19 -10.25
C TRP A 71 6.01 -10.82 -9.37
N GLN A 72 7.20 -10.65 -9.94
CA GLN A 72 8.41 -10.29 -9.19
C GLN A 72 8.36 -8.84 -8.76
N ARG A 73 8.01 -7.93 -9.69
CA ARG A 73 7.89 -6.49 -9.38
C ARG A 73 6.73 -6.22 -8.42
N SER A 74 5.59 -6.87 -8.60
CA SER A 74 4.44 -6.67 -7.71
C SER A 74 4.72 -7.21 -6.29
N LEU A 75 5.47 -8.31 -6.16
CA LEU A 75 5.96 -8.80 -4.86
C LEU A 75 6.94 -7.82 -4.23
N ALA A 76 7.98 -7.41 -4.96
CA ALA A 76 8.97 -6.44 -4.46
C ALA A 76 8.34 -5.08 -4.09
N LEU A 77 7.32 -4.63 -4.82
CA LEU A 77 6.54 -3.44 -4.44
C LEU A 77 5.82 -3.62 -3.11
N LEU A 78 5.21 -4.78 -2.88
CA LEU A 78 4.53 -5.11 -1.62
C LEU A 78 5.51 -5.13 -0.45
N ASP A 79 6.66 -5.77 -0.63
CA ASP A 79 7.73 -5.83 0.37
C ASP A 79 8.25 -4.41 0.67
N TRP A 80 8.50 -3.61 -0.37
CA TRP A 80 8.94 -2.23 -0.20
C TRP A 80 7.95 -1.39 0.61
N ILE A 81 6.64 -1.45 0.31
CA ILE A 81 5.65 -0.65 1.06
C ILE A 81 5.52 -1.12 2.52
N ASN A 82 5.64 -2.41 2.79
CA ASN A 82 5.47 -2.96 4.14
C ASN A 82 6.73 -2.80 5.00
N ASP A 83 7.90 -3.06 4.43
CA ASP A 83 9.12 -3.26 5.21
C ASP A 83 10.09 -2.08 5.11
N ILE A 84 10.08 -1.34 4.01
CA ILE A 84 10.92 -0.15 3.83
C ILE A 84 10.14 1.11 4.18
N ALA A 85 9.02 1.36 3.50
CA ALA A 85 8.21 2.55 3.73
C ALA A 85 7.25 2.45 4.94
N ARG A 86 7.12 1.25 5.53
CA ARG A 86 6.36 1.01 6.77
C ARG A 86 4.91 1.51 6.69
N TYR A 87 4.23 1.27 5.58
CA TYR A 87 2.79 1.47 5.49
C TYR A 87 2.05 0.37 6.27
N SER A 88 0.82 0.67 6.68
CA SER A 88 -0.07 -0.37 7.20
C SER A 88 -0.37 -1.39 6.08
N PRO A 89 -0.20 -2.70 6.33
CA PRO A 89 -0.49 -3.75 5.36
C PRO A 89 -1.92 -3.65 4.80
N SER A 90 -2.05 -3.82 3.49
CA SER A 90 -3.33 -3.73 2.77
C SER A 90 -3.76 -5.09 2.23
N VAL A 91 -4.88 -5.63 2.73
CA VAL A 91 -5.46 -6.90 2.24
C VAL A 91 -5.62 -6.89 0.71
N PHE A 92 -6.07 -5.77 0.15
CA PHE A 92 -6.23 -5.64 -1.30
C PHE A 92 -4.89 -5.75 -2.04
N ALA A 93 -3.82 -5.14 -1.51
CA ALA A 93 -2.49 -5.25 -2.13
C ALA A 93 -1.99 -6.70 -2.12
N TYR A 94 -2.11 -7.40 -0.99
CA TYR A 94 -1.77 -8.82 -0.90
C TYR A 94 -2.57 -9.65 -1.90
N ASN A 95 -3.90 -9.46 -1.98
CA ASN A 95 -4.75 -10.19 -2.92
C ASN A 95 -4.34 -9.97 -4.39
N VAL A 96 -3.95 -8.74 -4.76
CA VAL A 96 -3.42 -8.44 -6.10
C VAL A 96 -2.12 -9.21 -6.37
N VAL A 97 -1.15 -9.13 -5.45
CA VAL A 97 0.15 -9.80 -5.62
C VAL A 97 -0.02 -11.32 -5.65
N LEU A 98 -0.83 -11.86 -4.74
CA LEU A 98 -1.16 -13.28 -4.69
C LEU A 98 -1.74 -13.76 -6.02
N ARG A 99 -2.66 -13.00 -6.63
CA ARG A 99 -3.21 -13.33 -7.96
C ARG A 99 -2.12 -13.34 -9.04
N ASN A 100 -1.19 -12.39 -9.02
CA ASN A 100 -0.10 -12.33 -10.01
C ASN A 100 0.86 -13.52 -9.83
N VAL A 101 1.24 -13.84 -8.60
CA VAL A 101 2.09 -14.98 -8.23
C VAL A 101 1.45 -16.32 -8.61
N LEU A 102 0.16 -16.50 -8.34
CA LEU A 102 -0.60 -17.70 -8.72
C LEU A 102 -0.69 -17.85 -10.26
N ARG A 103 -0.94 -16.76 -10.99
CA ARG A 103 -0.95 -16.76 -12.47
C ARG A 103 0.41 -17.15 -13.05
N ALA A 104 1.49 -16.73 -12.40
CA ALA A 104 2.86 -17.10 -12.74
C ALA A 104 3.28 -18.50 -12.25
N LYS A 105 2.36 -19.25 -11.62
CA LYS A 105 2.60 -20.60 -11.05
C LYS A 105 3.73 -20.65 -10.01
N GLN A 106 3.95 -19.55 -9.29
CA GLN A 106 4.95 -19.45 -8.25
C GLN A 106 4.36 -19.89 -6.90
N TRP A 107 4.15 -21.19 -6.75
CA TRP A 107 3.41 -21.76 -5.60
C TRP A 107 4.07 -21.49 -4.26
N ASP A 108 5.40 -21.58 -4.17
CA ASP A 108 6.14 -21.34 -2.92
C ASP A 108 5.95 -19.90 -2.42
N HIS A 109 6.01 -18.93 -3.33
CA HIS A 109 5.75 -17.52 -3.02
C HIS A 109 4.27 -17.30 -2.62
N ALA A 110 3.33 -17.99 -3.28
CA ALA A 110 1.91 -17.90 -2.92
C ALA A 110 1.65 -18.42 -1.50
N HIS A 111 2.25 -19.56 -1.15
CA HIS A 111 2.17 -20.12 0.20
C HIS A 111 2.78 -19.17 1.24
N GLY A 112 3.96 -18.61 0.96
CA GLY A 112 4.61 -17.62 1.82
C GLY A 112 3.73 -16.39 2.08
N LEU A 113 3.11 -15.84 1.03
CA LEU A 113 2.19 -14.70 1.16
C LEU A 113 0.95 -15.04 2.00
N PHE A 114 0.36 -16.22 1.83
CA PHE A 114 -0.78 -16.65 2.66
C PHE A 114 -0.40 -16.77 4.14
N ASP A 115 0.77 -17.35 4.43
CA ASP A 115 1.27 -17.49 5.79
C ASP A 115 1.54 -16.11 6.42
N GLU A 116 2.13 -15.20 5.64
CA GLU A 116 2.36 -13.83 6.06
C GLU A 116 1.05 -13.09 6.38
N MET A 117 0.04 -13.20 5.50
CA MET A 117 -1.28 -12.61 5.75
C MET A 117 -1.89 -13.13 7.05
N ARG A 118 -1.84 -14.45 7.28
CA ARG A 118 -2.32 -15.08 8.52
C ARG A 118 -1.59 -14.55 9.75
N ASN A 119 -0.26 -14.46 9.68
CA ASN A 119 0.58 -13.95 10.77
C ASN A 119 0.29 -12.47 11.08
N ARG A 120 -0.08 -11.69 10.06
CA ARG A 120 -0.49 -10.28 10.19
C ARG A 120 -1.99 -10.11 10.53
N ALA A 121 -2.72 -11.20 10.80
CA ALA A 121 -4.17 -11.21 11.04
C ALA A 121 -4.99 -10.56 9.90
N LEU A 122 -4.50 -10.67 8.67
CA LEU A 122 -5.18 -10.23 7.46
C LEU A 122 -6.00 -11.41 6.92
N ALA A 123 -7.32 -11.27 6.89
CA ALA A 123 -8.19 -12.25 6.25
C ALA A 123 -8.20 -12.01 4.73
N PRO A 124 -7.85 -13.01 3.88
CA PRO A 124 -8.06 -12.89 2.45
C PRO A 124 -9.57 -12.79 2.19
N GLY A 125 -9.98 -11.72 1.52
CA GLY A 125 -11.34 -11.51 1.02
C GLY A 125 -11.47 -11.91 -0.44
#